data_AF-Q71IW8-F1
#
_entry.id   AF-Q71IW8-F1
#
_cell.length_a   1.000
_cell.length_b   1.000
_cell.length_c   1.000
_cell.angle_alpha   90.00
_cell.angle_beta   90.00
_cell.angle_gamma   90.00
#
_symmetry.space_group_name_H-M   'P 1'
#
loop_
_entity.id
_entity.type
_entity.pdbx_description
1 polymer ?
#
loop_
_entity_poly.entity_id
_entity_poly.type
_entity_poly.pdbx_seq_one_letter_code
_entity_poly.pdbx_strand_id
1 'polypeptide(L)'
;QEVDKALEKKASSPVYRGLKLNKSGGFGKKDNFFSQDEMQELLEYVEALIEDAASEILSGKIALNPFRQGNNTGLAFSDYKDIFYFDQQLPTNSYRDLPSLKKADLLALVEKRLRQRR
;
A
#
# COMPACT_ATOMS: atom_id res chain seq x y z
N GLN A 1 -6.40 20.45 10.88
CA GLN A 1 -5.50 19.67 11.75
C GLN A 1 -4.11 20.29 11.70
N GLU A 2 -3.57 20.68 12.86
CA GLU A 2 -2.17 21.11 13.00
C GLU A 2 -1.31 19.87 13.29
N VAL A 3 -0.41 19.53 12.37
CA VAL A 3 0.37 18.29 12.40
C VAL A 3 1.68 18.46 13.17
N ASP A 4 2.23 19.68 13.21
CA ASP A 4 3.44 20.03 13.95
C ASP A 4 3.37 21.52 14.35
N LYS A 5 3.02 21.79 15.62
CA LYS A 5 2.80 23.17 16.12
C LYS A 5 4.09 24.00 16.18
N ALA A 6 5.25 23.34 16.18
CA ALA A 6 6.55 24.01 16.24
C ALA A 6 7.09 24.36 14.84
N LEU A 7 6.36 24.01 13.77
CA LEU A 7 6.87 24.12 12.42
C LEU A 7 6.64 25.51 11.81
N GLU A 8 7.72 26.26 11.65
CA GLU A 8 7.67 27.57 10.98
C GLU A 8 7.44 27.46 9.46
N LYS A 9 6.99 28.56 8.84
CA LYS A 9 6.76 28.63 7.39
C LYS A 9 8.07 28.35 6.64
N LYS A 10 8.04 27.48 5.62
CA LYS A 10 9.19 26.94 4.87
C LYS A 10 10.12 25.99 5.63
N ALA A 11 9.83 25.64 6.88
CA ALA A 11 10.62 24.66 7.62
C ALA A 11 10.29 23.22 7.20
N SER A 12 11.26 22.32 7.39
CA SER A 12 11.07 20.87 7.30
C SER A 12 10.84 20.33 8.71
N SER A 13 9.90 19.40 8.86
CA SER A 13 9.67 18.81 10.20
C SER A 13 10.84 17.93 10.63
N PRO A 14 11.30 18.04 11.89
CA PRO A 14 12.29 17.13 12.45
C PRO A 14 11.68 15.77 12.80
N VAL A 15 10.36 15.70 12.98
CA VAL A 15 9.64 14.47 13.35
C VAL A 15 9.10 13.76 12.11
N TYR A 16 8.52 14.52 11.17
CA TYR A 16 7.86 13.95 10.00
C TYR A 16 8.73 14.09 8.73
N ARG A 17 9.32 12.97 8.30
CA ARG A 17 10.16 12.91 7.09
C ARG A 17 9.37 13.38 5.87
N GLY A 18 9.89 14.39 5.17
CA GLY A 18 9.31 14.92 3.93
C GLY A 18 8.18 15.94 4.13
N LEU A 19 7.79 16.24 5.38
CA LEU A 19 6.87 17.32 5.69
C LEU A 19 7.56 18.67 5.52
N LYS A 20 7.04 19.47 4.58
CA LYS A 20 7.47 20.84 4.32
C LYS A 20 6.25 21.74 4.18
N LEU A 21 6.26 22.89 4.86
CA LEU A 21 5.23 23.90 4.70
C LEU A 21 5.58 24.88 3.59
N ASN A 22 4.60 25.28 2.81
CA ASN A 22 4.72 26.35 1.82
C ASN A 22 4.66 27.74 2.50
N LYS A 23 4.75 28.81 1.71
CA LYS A 23 4.70 30.19 2.24
C LYS A 23 3.37 30.53 2.93
N SER A 24 2.27 29.88 2.55
CA SER A 24 0.95 30.06 3.16
C SER A 24 0.70 29.13 4.36
N GLY A 25 1.68 28.32 4.77
CA GLY A 25 1.54 27.37 5.89
C GLY A 25 0.83 26.06 5.55
N GLY A 26 0.48 25.84 4.28
CA GLY A 26 -0.05 24.55 3.80
C GLY A 26 1.05 23.56 3.42
N PHE A 27 0.70 22.29 3.22
CA PHE A 27 1.66 21.26 2.81
C PHE A 27 2.22 21.51 1.40
N GLY A 28 3.53 21.37 1.24
CA GLY A 28 4.24 21.63 -0.01
C GLY A 28 3.99 20.58 -1.11
N LYS A 29 3.97 19.29 -0.78
CA LYS A 29 3.66 18.19 -1.71
C LYS A 29 2.38 17.47 -1.27
N LYS A 30 1.23 17.90 -1.80
CA LYS A 30 -0.08 17.34 -1.41
C LYS A 30 -0.20 15.83 -1.65
N ASP A 31 0.48 15.30 -2.66
CA ASP A 31 0.38 13.88 -3.05
C ASP A 31 1.03 12.91 -2.06
N ASN A 32 1.83 13.41 -1.12
CA ASN A 32 2.46 12.60 -0.07
C ASN A 32 1.65 12.55 1.24
N PHE A 33 0.54 13.28 1.32
CA PHE A 33 -0.26 13.37 2.54
C PHE A 33 -1.70 12.93 2.25
N PHE A 34 -2.31 12.25 3.22
CA PHE A 34 -3.72 11.89 3.19
C PHE A 34 -4.50 12.81 4.14
N SER A 35 -5.73 13.16 3.77
CA SER A 35 -6.68 13.80 4.68
C SER A 35 -7.15 12.80 5.75
N GLN A 36 -7.83 13.29 6.77
CA GLN A 36 -8.42 12.41 7.78
C GLN A 36 -9.46 11.45 7.18
N ASP A 37 -10.31 11.95 6.27
CA ASP A 37 -11.33 11.14 5.61
C ASP A 37 -10.68 10.09 4.68
N GLU A 38 -9.68 10.48 3.89
CA GLU A 38 -8.92 9.54 3.04
C GLU A 38 -8.23 8.46 3.89
N MET A 39 -7.74 8.81 5.09
CA MET A 39 -7.13 7.84 6.00
C MET A 39 -8.17 6.87 6.57
N GLN A 40 -9.35 7.36 6.92
CA GLN A 40 -10.43 6.50 7.40
C GLN A 40 -10.86 5.49 6.32
N GLU A 41 -11.03 5.94 5.08
CA GLU A 41 -11.34 5.06 3.94
C GLU A 41 -10.25 4.01 3.69
N LEU A 42 -8.97 4.40 3.82
CA LEU A 42 -7.86 3.47 3.70
C LEU A 42 -7.85 2.40 4.82
N LEU A 43 -8.20 2.77 6.05
CA LEU A 43 -8.32 1.80 7.15
C LEU A 43 -9.43 0.79 6.88
N GLU A 44 -10.60 1.24 6.44
CA GLU A 44 -11.72 0.36 6.06
C GLU A 44 -11.36 -0.54 4.88
N TYR A 45 -10.58 -0.03 3.93
CA TYR A 45 -10.06 -0.83 2.81
C TYR A 45 -9.10 -1.92 3.28
N VAL A 46 -8.18 -1.60 4.19
CA VAL A 46 -7.25 -2.58 4.78
C VAL A 46 -8.00 -3.64 5.58
N GLU A 47 -9.00 -3.26 6.36
CA GLU A 47 -9.86 -4.21 7.08
C GLU A 47 -10.51 -5.22 6.11
N ALA A 48 -11.06 -4.73 4.99
CA ALA A 48 -11.63 -5.59 3.96
C ALA A 48 -10.60 -6.54 3.31
N LEU A 49 -9.34 -6.11 3.15
CA LEU A 49 -8.27 -6.98 2.65
C LEU A 49 -7.87 -8.05 3.67
N ILE A 50 -7.89 -7.72 4.96
CA ILE A 50 -7.61 -8.68 6.04
C ILE A 50 -8.71 -9.75 6.08
N GLU A 51 -9.98 -9.35 6.00
CA GLU A 51 -11.11 -10.29 5.94
C GLU A 51 -11.02 -11.24 4.73
N ASP A 52 -10.73 -10.70 3.54
CA ASP A 52 -10.54 -11.51 2.33
C ASP A 52 -9.40 -12.52 2.52
N ALA A 53 -8.25 -12.07 3.04
CA ALA A 53 -7.10 -12.93 3.28
C ALA A 53 -7.42 -14.02 4.32
N ALA A 54 -8.13 -13.69 5.39
CA ALA A 54 -8.57 -14.66 6.38
C ALA A 54 -9.50 -15.72 5.76
N SER A 55 -10.45 -15.30 4.92
CA SER A 55 -11.35 -16.21 4.20
C SER A 55 -10.56 -17.15 3.26
N GLU A 56 -9.60 -16.62 2.51
CA GLU A 56 -8.71 -17.42 1.65
C GLU A 56 -7.89 -18.43 2.45
N ILE A 57 -7.32 -18.04 3.59
CA ILE A 57 -6.58 -18.95 4.48
C ILE A 57 -7.49 -20.07 5.01
N LEU A 58 -8.66 -19.70 5.55
CA LEU A 58 -9.60 -20.65 6.17
C LEU A 58 -10.23 -21.60 5.15
N SER A 59 -10.38 -21.18 3.90
CA SER A 59 -10.82 -22.06 2.80
C SER A 59 -9.74 -23.03 2.31
N GLY A 60 -8.51 -22.93 2.82
CA GLY A 60 -7.39 -23.79 2.41
C GLY A 60 -6.75 -23.37 1.09
N LYS A 61 -6.87 -22.11 0.69
CA LYS A 61 -6.23 -21.61 -0.53
C LYS A 61 -4.71 -21.51 -0.33
N ILE A 62 -3.96 -22.47 -0.86
CA ILE A 62 -2.50 -22.59 -0.73
C ILE A 62 -1.72 -22.29 -2.02
N ALA A 63 -2.38 -21.70 -3.03
CA ALA A 63 -1.75 -21.44 -4.32
C ALA A 63 -0.55 -20.49 -4.19
N LEU A 64 0.57 -20.85 -4.81
CA LEU A 64 1.77 -20.03 -4.84
C LEU A 64 1.54 -18.81 -5.75
N ASN A 65 1.50 -17.61 -5.17
CA ASN A 65 1.16 -16.36 -5.88
C ASN A 65 2.13 -15.21 -5.51
N PRO A 66 3.42 -15.33 -5.85
CA PRO A 66 4.43 -14.36 -5.44
C PRO A 66 4.26 -13.04 -6.21
N PHE A 67 4.39 -11.92 -5.53
CA PHE A 67 4.40 -10.62 -6.20
C PHE A 67 5.77 -10.31 -6.83
N ARG A 68 5.78 -9.43 -7.83
CA ARG A 68 6.98 -8.72 -8.29
C ARG A 68 6.68 -7.23 -8.39
N GLN A 69 7.54 -6.39 -7.81
CA GLN A 69 7.45 -4.94 -7.87
C GLN A 69 8.84 -4.36 -8.13
N GLY A 70 9.08 -3.95 -9.37
CA GLY A 70 10.44 -3.62 -9.82
C GLY A 70 11.37 -4.81 -9.61
N ASN A 71 12.44 -4.62 -8.83
CA ASN A 71 13.41 -5.68 -8.52
C ASN A 71 13.05 -6.49 -7.25
N ASN A 72 11.97 -6.13 -6.54
CA ASN A 72 11.56 -6.83 -5.33
C ASN A 72 10.56 -7.93 -5.69
N THR A 73 10.74 -9.12 -5.13
CA THR A 73 9.81 -10.24 -5.30
C THR A 73 9.38 -10.82 -3.96
N GLY A 74 8.18 -11.40 -3.90
CA GLY A 74 7.66 -12.06 -2.70
C GLY A 74 8.43 -13.30 -2.25
N LEU A 75 9.40 -13.78 -3.04
CA LEU A 75 10.20 -14.97 -2.75
C LEU A 75 11.66 -14.66 -2.37
N ALA A 76 12.11 -13.41 -2.53
CA ALA A 76 13.51 -13.03 -2.36
C ALA A 76 14.10 -13.47 -1.00
N PHE A 77 13.29 -13.35 0.06
CA PHE A 77 13.67 -13.63 1.45
C PHE A 77 12.87 -14.75 2.10
N SER A 78 12.31 -15.69 1.31
CA SER A 78 11.59 -16.83 1.87
C SER A 78 12.54 -17.91 2.38
N ASP A 79 12.27 -18.47 3.56
CA ASP A 79 12.99 -19.62 4.13
C ASP A 79 12.58 -20.96 3.45
N TYR A 80 11.54 -20.93 2.62
CA TYR A 80 10.91 -22.11 2.04
C TYR A 80 11.32 -22.37 0.58
N LYS A 81 12.48 -21.85 0.14
CA LYS A 81 12.95 -21.92 -1.26
C LYS A 81 12.99 -23.33 -1.82
N ASP A 82 13.35 -24.30 -1.00
CA ASP A 82 13.50 -25.69 -1.41
C ASP A 82 12.18 -26.44 -1.59
N ILE A 83 11.05 -25.88 -1.11
CA ILE A 83 9.76 -26.58 -1.10
C ILE A 83 8.73 -26.04 -2.10
N PHE A 84 8.82 -24.78 -2.51
CA PHE A 84 7.78 -24.17 -3.36
C PHE A 84 8.04 -24.33 -4.87
N TYR A 85 9.21 -24.82 -5.29
CA TYR A 85 9.56 -25.17 -6.69
C TYR A 85 9.12 -24.12 -7.74
N PHE A 86 9.28 -22.84 -7.42
CA PHE A 86 8.90 -21.75 -8.32
C PHE A 86 9.95 -21.57 -9.41
N ASP A 87 9.52 -21.76 -10.65
CA ASP A 87 10.31 -21.49 -11.85
C ASP A 87 9.50 -20.64 -12.81
N GLN A 88 9.92 -19.39 -13.04
CA GLN A 88 9.26 -18.43 -13.92
C GLN A 88 9.28 -18.83 -15.41
N GLN A 89 10.06 -19.85 -15.80
CA GLN A 89 10.05 -20.38 -17.17
C GLN A 89 8.89 -21.36 -17.40
N LEU A 90 8.28 -21.87 -16.33
CA LEU A 90 7.16 -22.80 -16.43
C LEU A 90 5.84 -22.03 -16.63
N PRO A 91 4.97 -22.46 -17.57
CA PRO A 91 3.67 -21.80 -17.82
C PRO A 91 2.74 -21.75 -16.60
N THR A 92 2.91 -22.68 -15.67
CA THR A 92 2.09 -22.78 -14.45
C THR A 92 2.53 -21.82 -13.35
N ASN A 93 3.69 -21.18 -13.49
CA ASN A 93 4.28 -20.30 -12.50
C ASN A 93 4.42 -18.90 -13.08
N SER A 94 3.78 -17.92 -12.45
CA SER A 94 3.94 -16.52 -12.84
C SER A 94 3.99 -15.62 -11.61
N TYR A 95 4.74 -14.54 -11.72
CA TYR A 95 4.68 -13.48 -10.74
C TYR A 95 3.41 -12.66 -10.94
N ARG A 96 2.81 -12.22 -9.84
CA ARG A 96 1.81 -11.16 -9.84
C ARG A 96 2.51 -9.81 -9.87
N ASP A 97 2.60 -9.23 -11.05
CA ASP A 97 3.22 -7.92 -11.24
C ASP A 97 2.41 -6.80 -10.58
N LEU A 98 3.05 -6.09 -9.65
CA LEU A 98 2.48 -4.95 -8.96
C LEU A 98 3.04 -3.66 -9.58
N PRO A 99 2.20 -2.84 -10.24
CA PRO A 99 2.65 -1.57 -10.77
C PRO A 99 2.95 -0.57 -9.65
N SER A 100 3.70 0.48 -9.99
CA SER A 100 3.79 1.66 -9.12
C SER A 100 2.42 2.34 -9.07
N LEU A 101 1.88 2.50 -7.86
CA LEU A 101 0.56 3.09 -7.66
C LEU A 101 0.69 4.54 -7.21
N LYS A 102 0.03 5.47 -7.91
CA LYS A 102 -0.05 6.86 -7.47
C LYS A 102 -1.18 7.01 -6.44
N LYS A 103 -1.13 8.08 -5.63
CA LYS A 103 -2.17 8.38 -4.64
C LYS A 103 -3.59 8.37 -5.23
N ALA A 104 -3.78 9.04 -6.38
CA ALA A 104 -5.09 9.11 -7.02
C ALA A 104 -5.62 7.73 -7.44
N ASP A 105 -4.76 6.89 -8.02
CA ASP A 105 -5.13 5.53 -8.44
C ASP A 105 -5.45 4.64 -7.23
N LEU A 106 -4.71 4.80 -6.13
CA LEU A 106 -4.99 4.11 -4.86
C LEU A 106 -6.36 4.51 -4.31
N LEU A 107 -6.66 5.80 -4.23
CA LEU A 107 -7.94 6.27 -3.69
C LEU A 107 -9.12 5.83 -4.58
N ALA A 108 -8.95 5.78 -5.90
CA ALA A 108 -9.98 5.23 -6.79
C ALA A 108 -10.22 3.73 -6.55
N LEU A 109 -9.17 2.95 -6.25
CA LEU A 109 -9.30 1.53 -5.89
C LEU A 109 -10.01 1.35 -4.54
N VAL A 110 -9.65 2.18 -3.55
CA VAL A 110 -10.29 2.22 -2.22
C VAL A 110 -11.77 2.53 -2.37
N GLU A 111 -12.12 3.63 -3.03
CA GLU A 111 -13.52 4.03 -3.24
C GLU A 111 -14.31 2.92 -3.94
N LYS A 112 -13.76 2.34 -5.01
CA LYS A 112 -14.39 1.24 -5.74
C LYS A 112 -14.67 0.05 -4.83
N ARG A 113 -13.70 -0.35 -3.99
CA ARG A 113 -13.86 -1.48 -3.06
C ARG A 113 -14.88 -1.19 -1.98
N LEU A 114 -14.84 -0.02 -1.36
CA LEU A 114 -15.79 0.37 -0.31
C LEU A 114 -17.22 0.43 -0.86
N ARG A 115 -17.38 0.88 -2.11
CA ARG A 115 -18.69 0.89 -2.80
C ARG A 115 -19.26 -0.50 -3.07
N GLN A 116 -18.41 -1.53 -3.18
CA GLN A 116 -18.84 -2.92 -3.36
C GLN A 116 -19.26 -3.60 -2.05
N ARG A 117 -18.90 -3.04 -0.89
CA ARG A 117 -19.33 -3.54 0.44
C ARG A 117 -20.65 -2.93 0.92
N ARG A 118 -21.04 -1.78 0.36
CA ARG A 118 -22.30 -1.09 0.65
C ARG A 118 -23.44 -1.69 -0.17
#